data_AF-A0A2C9M127-F1
#
_entry.id   AF-A0A2C9M127-F1
#
_cell.length_a   1.000
_cell.length_b   1.000
_cell.length_c   1.000
_cell.angle_alpha   90.00
_cell.angle_beta   90.00
_cell.angle_gamma   90.00
#
_symmetry.space_group_name_H-M   'P 1'
#
loop_
_entity.id
_entity.type
_entity.pdbx_description
1 polymer ?
#
loop_
_entity_poly.entity_id
_entity_poly.type
_entity_poly.pdbx_seq_one_letter_code
_entity_poly.pdbx_strand_id
1 'polypeptide(L)'
;NEQNFHIFYYLHDGLMSSDRKAEYHLRPDTAYRYITEYTNKAPDISSISVNRVKFKTIEHCFEIIGFKKEEVSSVYAILVAILQTGNVEFTAKDSGYGGEACVVANQELISIVSELLGLDYVDLLDSLTTTGMVAKGEVIIRDNSVQEAEDARDAMAKALYGRLFSWIVNRISSLLRPGHVTGQNEQFFTIGLLDIFGFENFKTNSFEQLCINIANEQIQYYFNQHIFAWELVRCLDLVLKHCP
;
A
#
# COMPACT_ATOMS: atom_id res chain seq x y z
N ASN A 1 -3.67 -18.63 4.83
CA ASN A 1 -4.37 -18.03 3.69
C ASN A 1 -4.54 -16.56 3.94
N GLU A 2 -3.45 -15.81 3.83
CA GLU A 2 -3.52 -14.35 3.78
C GLU A 2 -3.51 -13.98 2.29
N GLN A 3 -4.52 -13.21 1.88
CA GLN A 3 -4.60 -12.67 0.53
C GLN A 3 -3.95 -11.29 0.53
N ASN A 4 -3.54 -10.84 -0.66
CA ASN A 4 -3.07 -9.47 -0.82
C ASN A 4 -4.25 -8.48 -0.67
N PHE A 5 -3.99 -7.18 -0.78
CA PHE A 5 -5.03 -6.16 -0.74
C PHE A 5 -6.07 -6.35 -1.85
N HIS A 6 -7.35 -6.21 -1.49
CA HIS A 6 -8.48 -6.44 -2.38
C HIS A 6 -8.41 -5.67 -3.70
N ILE A 7 -7.86 -4.45 -3.65
CA ILE A 7 -7.74 -3.59 -4.82
C ILE A 7 -6.96 -4.24 -5.97
N PHE A 8 -5.96 -5.08 -5.71
CA PHE A 8 -5.19 -5.73 -6.79
C PHE A 8 -6.05 -6.70 -7.59
N TYR A 9 -6.94 -7.45 -6.91
CA TYR A 9 -7.88 -8.37 -7.58
C TYR A 9 -8.97 -7.61 -8.33
N TYR A 10 -9.53 -6.58 -7.70
CA TYR A 10 -10.59 -5.75 -8.30
C TYR A 10 -10.08 -5.03 -9.54
N LEU A 11 -8.91 -4.39 -9.43
CA LEU A 11 -8.24 -3.69 -10.52
C LEU A 11 -7.90 -4.62 -11.67
N HIS A 12 -7.31 -5.79 -11.37
CA HIS A 12 -6.95 -6.78 -12.38
C HIS A 12 -8.18 -7.17 -13.21
N ASP A 13 -9.24 -7.68 -12.57
CA ASP A 13 -10.41 -8.17 -13.31
C ASP A 13 -11.23 -7.05 -13.94
N GLY A 14 -11.27 -5.89 -13.28
CA GLY A 14 -11.92 -4.68 -13.77
C GLY A 14 -11.28 -4.20 -15.06
N LEU A 15 -9.97 -3.95 -15.05
CA LEU A 15 -9.23 -3.47 -16.22
C LEU A 15 -9.15 -4.52 -17.32
N MET A 16 -8.97 -5.80 -16.99
CA MET A 16 -8.95 -6.91 -17.96
C MET A 16 -10.25 -7.02 -18.76
N SER A 17 -11.38 -6.61 -18.18
CA SER A 17 -12.68 -6.57 -18.84
C SER A 17 -13.00 -5.27 -19.58
N SER A 18 -12.12 -4.27 -19.46
CA SER A 18 -12.29 -2.94 -20.03
C SER A 18 -11.50 -2.77 -21.33
N ASP A 19 -11.84 -1.73 -22.08
CA ASP A 19 -11.07 -1.32 -23.27
C ASP A 19 -9.69 -0.72 -22.92
N ARG A 20 -9.42 -0.50 -21.63
CA ARG A 20 -8.18 0.09 -21.11
C ARG A 20 -7.09 -0.92 -20.81
N LYS A 21 -7.34 -2.22 -21.00
CA LYS A 21 -6.31 -3.26 -20.73
C LYS A 21 -4.98 -3.01 -21.44
N ALA A 22 -5.03 -2.46 -22.66
CA ALA A 22 -3.85 -2.15 -23.47
C ALA A 22 -3.08 -0.94 -22.94
N GLU A 23 -3.78 0.07 -22.41
CA GLU A 23 -3.19 1.25 -21.74
C GLU A 23 -2.30 0.84 -20.56
N TYR A 24 -2.67 -0.27 -19.90
CA TYR A 24 -1.99 -0.77 -18.70
C TYR A 24 -1.13 -2.02 -18.93
N HIS A 25 -0.88 -2.40 -20.20
CA HIS A 25 -0.07 -3.57 -20.55
C HIS A 25 -0.51 -4.89 -19.89
N LEU A 26 -1.81 -5.03 -19.57
CA LEU A 26 -2.36 -6.25 -18.96
C LEU A 26 -2.62 -7.32 -20.03
N ARG A 27 -2.10 -8.54 -19.81
CA ARG A 27 -2.29 -9.69 -20.71
C ARG A 27 -3.05 -10.81 -20.01
N PRO A 28 -3.95 -11.54 -20.70
CA PRO A 28 -4.75 -12.63 -20.11
C PRO A 28 -3.95 -13.76 -19.48
N ASP A 29 -2.80 -14.09 -20.07
CA ASP A 29 -2.00 -15.26 -19.67
C ASP A 29 -0.85 -14.89 -18.73
N THR A 30 -0.81 -13.65 -18.22
CA THR A 30 0.22 -13.20 -17.29
C THR A 30 -0.18 -13.57 -15.86
N ALA A 31 0.63 -14.43 -15.24
CA ALA A 31 0.60 -14.63 -13.80
C ALA A 31 1.34 -13.47 -13.11
N TYR A 32 0.75 -12.90 -12.06
CA TYR A 32 1.37 -11.81 -11.30
C TYR A 32 1.82 -12.32 -9.94
N ARG A 33 3.12 -12.19 -9.62
CA ARG A 33 3.76 -12.72 -8.40
C ARG A 33 2.93 -12.40 -7.14
N TYR A 34 2.53 -11.14 -6.99
CA TYR A 34 1.83 -10.64 -5.80
C TYR A 34 0.37 -11.10 -5.64
N ILE A 35 -0.23 -11.70 -6.68
CA ILE A 35 -1.56 -12.30 -6.65
C ILE A 35 -1.55 -13.71 -7.28
N THR A 36 -0.40 -14.40 -7.26
CA THR A 36 -0.18 -15.66 -8.00
C THR A 36 -1.20 -16.75 -7.66
N GLU A 37 -1.57 -16.89 -6.39
CA GLU A 37 -2.57 -17.89 -5.97
C GLU A 37 -3.95 -17.68 -6.60
N TYR A 38 -4.24 -16.46 -7.05
CA TYR A 38 -5.45 -16.10 -7.76
C TYR A 38 -5.30 -16.29 -9.27
N THR A 39 -4.19 -15.84 -9.86
CA THR A 39 -3.97 -15.89 -11.31
C THR A 39 -3.62 -17.29 -11.84
N ASN A 40 -3.03 -18.17 -11.02
CA ASN A 40 -2.67 -19.54 -11.42
C ASN A 40 -3.79 -20.57 -11.26
N LYS A 41 -4.90 -20.21 -10.61
CA LYS A 41 -6.06 -21.11 -10.46
C LYS A 41 -6.98 -20.97 -11.68
N ALA A 42 -7.71 -22.04 -11.98
CA ALA A 42 -8.77 -21.97 -12.99
C ALA A 42 -9.70 -20.80 -12.65
N PRO A 43 -10.04 -19.93 -13.62
CA PRO A 43 -10.80 -18.72 -13.36
C PRO A 43 -12.17 -19.07 -12.77
N ASP A 44 -12.38 -18.71 -11.51
CA ASP A 44 -13.69 -18.78 -10.88
C ASP A 44 -14.52 -17.59 -11.36
N ILE A 45 -15.41 -17.86 -12.32
CA ILE A 45 -16.31 -16.88 -12.94
C ILE A 45 -17.08 -16.09 -11.88
N SER A 46 -17.46 -16.72 -10.77
CA SER A 46 -18.18 -16.04 -9.69
C SER A 46 -17.31 -14.97 -9.03
N SER A 47 -16.07 -15.31 -8.65
CA SER A 47 -15.10 -14.36 -8.08
C SER A 47 -14.79 -13.20 -9.02
N ILE A 48 -14.58 -13.47 -10.30
CA ILE A 48 -14.28 -12.45 -11.33
C ILE A 48 -15.45 -11.48 -11.46
N SER A 49 -16.68 -11.99 -11.47
CA SER A 49 -17.87 -11.15 -11.54
C SER A 49 -18.00 -10.20 -10.34
N VAL A 50 -17.71 -10.70 -9.12
CA VAL A 50 -17.73 -9.91 -7.88
C VAL A 50 -16.64 -8.84 -7.92
N ASN A 51 -15.42 -9.20 -8.31
CA ASN A 51 -14.28 -8.28 -8.40
C ASN A 51 -14.58 -7.12 -9.36
N ARG A 52 -15.18 -7.39 -10.52
CA ARG A 52 -15.60 -6.36 -11.48
C ARG A 52 -16.64 -5.40 -10.90
N VAL A 53 -17.62 -5.91 -10.16
CA VAL A 53 -18.64 -5.07 -9.50
C VAL A 53 -17.99 -4.19 -8.41
N LYS A 54 -17.07 -4.75 -7.63
CA LYS A 54 -16.33 -4.01 -6.61
C LYS A 54 -15.43 -2.94 -7.23
N PHE A 55 -14.78 -3.22 -8.35
CA PHE A 55 -13.99 -2.24 -9.10
C PHE A 55 -14.83 -1.04 -9.55
N LYS A 56 -16.00 -1.28 -10.18
CA LYS A 56 -16.93 -0.22 -10.58
C LYS A 56 -17.44 0.61 -9.40
N THR A 57 -17.60 -0.03 -8.23
CA THR A 57 -17.98 0.67 -7.00
C THR A 57 -16.87 1.64 -6.58
N ILE A 58 -15.61 1.23 -6.65
CA ILE A 58 -14.46 2.09 -6.34
C ILE A 58 -14.34 3.24 -7.35
N GLU A 59 -14.53 2.99 -8.65
CA GLU A 59 -14.58 4.04 -9.68
C GLU A 59 -15.63 5.10 -9.34
N HIS A 60 -16.83 4.66 -8.97
CA HIS A 60 -17.91 5.57 -8.58
C HIS A 60 -17.60 6.33 -7.29
N CYS A 61 -16.94 5.70 -6.30
CA CYS A 61 -16.50 6.40 -5.09
C CYS A 61 -15.49 7.51 -5.40
N PHE A 62 -14.51 7.27 -6.28
CA PHE A 62 -13.58 8.31 -6.71
C PHE A 62 -14.29 9.49 -7.36
N GLU A 63 -15.28 9.21 -8.21
CA GLU A 63 -16.11 10.25 -8.84
C GLU A 63 -16.89 11.07 -7.81
N ILE A 64 -17.59 10.43 -6.87
CA ILE A 64 -18.37 11.10 -5.82
C ILE A 64 -17.49 11.99 -4.94
N ILE A 65 -16.32 11.51 -4.53
CA ILE A 65 -15.40 12.26 -3.67
C ILE A 65 -14.80 13.46 -4.43
N GLY A 66 -14.76 13.40 -5.77
CA GLY A 66 -14.25 14.49 -6.62
C GLY A 66 -12.79 14.29 -7.05
N PHE A 67 -12.33 13.04 -7.16
CA PHE A 67 -11.06 12.74 -7.82
C PHE A 67 -11.16 13.05 -9.31
N LYS A 68 -10.08 13.63 -9.86
CA LYS A 68 -10.00 13.87 -11.31
C LYS A 68 -9.73 12.57 -12.05
N LYS A 69 -10.13 12.49 -13.31
CA LYS A 69 -9.89 11.29 -14.14
C LYS A 69 -8.41 10.97 -14.28
N GLU A 70 -7.58 12.00 -14.41
CA GLU A 70 -6.12 11.86 -14.51
C GLU A 70 -5.53 11.32 -13.21
N GLU A 71 -6.03 11.77 -12.06
CA GLU A 71 -5.63 11.28 -10.74
C GLU A 71 -5.96 9.81 -10.58
N VAL A 72 -7.16 9.38 -10.98
CA VAL A 72 -7.58 7.97 -10.95
C VAL A 72 -6.74 7.13 -11.90
N SER A 73 -6.46 7.62 -13.11
CA SER A 73 -5.58 6.92 -14.05
C SER A 73 -4.17 6.73 -13.50
N SER A 74 -3.61 7.72 -12.79
CA SER A 74 -2.32 7.59 -12.11
C SER A 74 -2.36 6.57 -10.98
N VAL A 75 -3.44 6.52 -10.19
CA VAL A 75 -3.63 5.49 -9.16
C VAL A 75 -3.59 4.09 -9.77
N TYR A 76 -4.28 3.89 -10.89
CA TYR A 76 -4.29 2.60 -11.60
C TYR A 76 -2.92 2.27 -12.19
N ALA A 77 -2.24 3.25 -12.80
CA ALA A 77 -0.91 3.06 -13.35
C ALA A 77 0.09 2.59 -12.28
N ILE A 78 0.08 3.21 -11.10
CA ILE A 78 0.96 2.82 -9.98
C ILE A 78 0.61 1.41 -9.47
N LEU A 79 -0.68 1.07 -9.33
CA LEU A 79 -1.09 -0.26 -8.86
C LEU A 79 -0.73 -1.37 -9.86
N VAL A 80 -0.91 -1.12 -11.17
CA VAL A 80 -0.48 -2.08 -12.21
C VAL A 80 1.04 -2.16 -12.26
N ALA A 81 1.75 -1.04 -12.14
CA ALA A 81 3.21 -1.03 -12.07
C ALA A 81 3.71 -1.89 -10.90
N ILE A 82 3.09 -1.83 -9.72
CA ILE A 82 3.42 -2.71 -8.59
C ILE A 82 3.26 -4.20 -8.97
N LEU A 83 2.18 -4.58 -9.65
CA LEU A 83 2.00 -5.96 -10.12
C LEU A 83 3.09 -6.39 -11.11
N GLN A 84 3.43 -5.52 -12.06
CA GLN A 84 4.47 -5.78 -13.07
C GLN A 84 5.87 -5.84 -12.44
N THR A 85 6.18 -4.94 -11.50
CA THR A 85 7.43 -4.93 -10.74
C THR A 85 7.63 -6.26 -10.03
N GLY A 86 6.58 -6.86 -9.45
CA GLY A 86 6.66 -8.17 -8.80
C GLY A 86 7.08 -9.31 -9.73
N ASN A 87 6.89 -9.17 -11.04
CA ASN A 87 7.29 -10.16 -12.03
C ASN A 87 8.72 -9.97 -12.56
N VAL A 88 9.43 -8.92 -12.14
CA VAL A 88 10.83 -8.71 -12.52
C VAL A 88 11.70 -9.82 -11.90
N GLU A 89 12.42 -10.52 -12.76
CA GLU A 89 13.29 -11.63 -12.42
C GLU A 89 14.76 -11.25 -12.62
N PHE A 90 15.60 -11.67 -11.69
CA PHE A 90 17.03 -11.40 -11.70
C PHE A 90 17.81 -12.70 -11.85
N THR A 91 18.89 -12.65 -12.62
CA THR A 91 19.81 -13.79 -12.80
C THR A 91 21.24 -13.37 -12.48
N ALA A 92 22.04 -14.32 -12.00
CA ALA A 92 23.43 -14.06 -11.69
C ALA A 92 24.23 -13.78 -12.97
N LYS A 93 25.05 -12.73 -12.93
CA LYS A 93 25.99 -12.38 -13.99
C LYS A 93 27.35 -12.97 -13.64
N ASP A 94 27.88 -13.81 -14.52
CA ASP A 94 29.23 -14.35 -14.33
C ASP A 94 30.26 -13.24 -14.59
N SER A 95 30.74 -12.61 -13.51
CA SER A 95 31.57 -11.42 -13.59
C SER A 95 33.05 -11.72 -13.78
N GLY A 96 33.47 -12.99 -13.80
CA GLY A 96 34.88 -13.43 -14.00
C GLY A 96 35.86 -13.02 -12.89
N TYR A 97 35.50 -12.07 -12.03
CA TYR A 97 36.33 -11.49 -10.97
C TYR A 97 35.83 -11.84 -9.55
N GLY A 98 34.95 -12.84 -9.40
CA GLY A 98 34.47 -13.31 -8.10
C GLY A 98 33.51 -12.37 -7.39
N GLY A 99 32.97 -11.35 -8.07
CA GLY A 99 31.92 -10.48 -7.55
C GLY A 99 30.53 -11.03 -7.84
N GLU A 100 29.67 -11.08 -6.83
CA GLU A 100 28.24 -11.35 -7.02
C GLU A 100 27.59 -10.13 -7.68
N ALA A 101 27.16 -10.28 -8.93
CA ALA A 101 26.43 -9.28 -9.69
C ALA A 101 25.18 -9.92 -10.30
N CYS A 102 24.13 -9.13 -10.48
CA CYS A 102 22.89 -9.58 -11.13
C CYS A 102 22.59 -8.80 -12.40
N VAL A 103 21.73 -9.38 -13.24
CA VAL A 103 21.09 -8.73 -14.37
C VAL A 103 19.62 -9.05 -14.38
N VAL A 104 18.80 -8.13 -14.88
CA VAL A 104 17.37 -8.37 -15.12
C VAL A 104 17.22 -9.33 -16.30
N ALA A 105 16.51 -10.45 -16.09
CA ALA A 105 16.28 -11.48 -17.10
C ALA A 105 15.21 -11.07 -18.12
N ASN A 106 14.17 -10.36 -17.66
CA ASN A 106 13.00 -9.93 -18.43
C ASN A 106 12.92 -8.41 -18.51
N GLN A 107 13.86 -7.82 -19.24
CA GLN A 107 14.04 -6.35 -19.37
C GLN A 107 12.83 -5.63 -19.96
N GLU A 108 11.96 -6.31 -20.70
CA GLU A 108 10.70 -5.77 -21.20
C GLU A 108 9.78 -5.28 -20.08
N LEU A 109 9.83 -5.92 -18.90
CA LEU A 109 9.04 -5.49 -17.74
C LEU A 109 9.54 -4.16 -17.17
N ILE A 110 10.84 -3.90 -17.23
CA ILE A 110 11.40 -2.61 -16.82
C ILE A 110 10.86 -1.50 -17.73
N SER A 111 10.81 -1.74 -19.05
CA SER A 111 10.21 -0.79 -19.98
C SER A 111 8.74 -0.50 -19.67
N ILE A 112 7.95 -1.52 -19.36
CA ILE A 112 6.53 -1.38 -19.00
C ILE A 112 6.38 -0.59 -17.70
N VAL A 113 7.15 -0.94 -16.66
CA VAL A 113 7.09 -0.26 -15.35
C VAL A 113 7.54 1.20 -15.48
N SER A 114 8.60 1.47 -16.23
CA SER A 114 9.09 2.83 -16.52
C SER A 114 8.02 3.66 -17.22
N GLU A 115 7.32 3.12 -18.22
CA GLU A 115 6.23 3.82 -18.91
C GLU A 115 5.06 4.13 -17.97
N LEU A 116 4.61 3.14 -17.18
CA LEU A 116 3.49 3.31 -16.25
C LEU A 116 3.79 4.34 -15.15
N LEU A 117 5.04 4.40 -14.67
CA LEU A 117 5.46 5.31 -13.61
C LEU A 117 5.99 6.65 -14.14
N GLY A 118 6.21 6.78 -15.45
CA GLY A 118 6.84 7.96 -16.07
C GLY A 118 8.30 8.14 -15.65
N LEU A 119 9.04 7.05 -15.49
CA LEU A 119 10.45 7.03 -15.09
C LEU A 119 11.37 6.75 -16.29
N ASP A 120 12.63 7.17 -16.19
CA ASP A 120 13.65 6.76 -17.15
C ASP A 120 13.93 5.24 -17.01
N TYR A 121 14.17 4.59 -18.14
CA TYR A 121 14.44 3.15 -18.19
C TYR A 121 15.75 2.79 -17.50
N VAL A 122 16.81 3.55 -17.75
CA VAL A 122 18.16 3.27 -17.24
C VAL A 122 18.19 3.53 -15.73
N ASP A 123 17.61 4.64 -15.29
CA ASP A 123 17.53 4.96 -13.86
C ASP A 123 16.78 3.88 -13.08
N LEU A 124 15.65 3.38 -13.61
CA LEU A 124 14.91 2.30 -12.97
C LEU A 124 15.72 1.00 -12.93
N LEU A 125 16.35 0.63 -14.04
CA LEU A 125 17.18 -0.56 -14.14
C LEU A 125 18.32 -0.52 -13.12
N ASP A 126 19.10 0.57 -13.12
CA ASP A 126 20.24 0.76 -12.23
C ASP A 126 19.81 0.78 -10.77
N SER A 127 18.66 1.38 -10.44
CA SER A 127 18.13 1.40 -9.07
C SER A 127 17.80 0.02 -8.50
N LEU A 128 17.54 -0.97 -9.36
CA LEU A 128 17.25 -2.35 -8.96
C LEU A 128 18.53 -3.20 -8.94
N THR A 129 19.45 -2.99 -9.88
CA THR A 129 20.64 -3.83 -10.05
C THR A 129 21.89 -3.30 -9.37
N THR A 130 21.89 -2.06 -8.88
CA THR A 130 23.05 -1.47 -8.22
C THR A 130 22.69 -0.83 -6.88
N THR A 131 23.69 -0.69 -6.02
CA THR A 131 23.59 0.08 -4.78
C THR A 131 24.75 1.07 -4.70
N GLY A 132 24.41 2.34 -4.43
CA GLY A 132 25.38 3.40 -4.18
C GLY A 132 25.55 3.69 -2.70
N MET A 133 26.79 3.77 -2.22
CA MET A 133 27.11 4.21 -0.86
C MET A 133 28.14 5.35 -0.90
N VAL A 134 27.92 6.39 -0.09
CA VAL A 134 28.91 7.46 0.07
C VAL A 134 29.88 7.07 1.18
N ALA A 135 31.15 6.88 0.84
CA ALA A 135 32.21 6.60 1.79
C ALA A 135 33.34 7.63 1.63
N LYS A 136 33.70 8.31 2.73
CA LYS A 136 34.79 9.31 2.76
C LYS A 136 34.68 10.43 1.69
N GLY A 137 33.46 10.78 1.30
CA GLY A 137 33.20 11.82 0.30
C GLY A 137 33.17 11.32 -1.16
N GLU A 138 33.39 10.02 -1.39
CA GLU A 138 33.28 9.39 -2.70
C GLU A 138 32.01 8.54 -2.79
N VAL A 139 31.37 8.52 -3.96
CA VAL A 139 30.24 7.63 -4.25
C VAL A 139 30.80 6.33 -4.79
N ILE A 140 30.63 5.25 -4.04
CA ILE A 140 30.98 3.90 -4.44
C ILE A 140 29.70 3.23 -4.94
N ILE A 141 29.67 2.87 -6.23
CA ILE A 141 28.58 2.11 -6.84
C ILE A 141 29.03 0.66 -6.95
N ARG A 142 28.19 -0.27 -6.49
CA ARG A 142 28.40 -1.71 -6.59
C ARG A 142 27.18 -2.37 -7.21
N ASP A 143 27.42 -3.41 -8.00
CA ASP A 143 26.34 -4.29 -8.45
C ASP A 143 25.72 -5.05 -7.26
N ASN A 144 24.41 -5.22 -7.31
CA ASN A 144 23.66 -6.02 -6.36
C ASN A 144 23.81 -7.51 -6.70
N SER A 145 23.86 -8.35 -5.67
CA SER A 145 23.55 -9.78 -5.81
C SER A 145 22.09 -9.98 -6.23
N VAL A 146 21.75 -11.20 -6.66
CA VAL A 146 20.36 -11.54 -7.02
C VAL A 146 19.42 -11.31 -5.84
N GLN A 147 19.80 -11.72 -4.63
CA GLN A 147 18.97 -11.53 -3.43
C GLN A 147 18.78 -10.05 -3.09
N GLU A 148 19.84 -9.24 -3.13
CA GLU A 148 19.75 -7.79 -2.88
C GLU A 148 18.83 -7.10 -3.89
N ALA A 149 18.85 -7.51 -5.16
CA ALA A 149 17.97 -6.97 -6.18
C ALA A 149 16.50 -7.38 -6.00
N GLU A 150 16.24 -8.62 -5.56
CA GLU A 150 14.90 -9.07 -5.17
C GLU A 150 14.36 -8.29 -3.96
N ASP A 151 15.21 -8.06 -2.96
CA ASP A 151 14.86 -7.27 -1.78
C ASP A 151 14.58 -5.81 -2.17
N ALA A 152 15.38 -5.23 -3.08
CA ALA A 152 15.17 -3.89 -3.61
C ALA A 152 13.84 -3.78 -4.39
N ARG A 153 13.52 -4.76 -5.25
CA ARG A 153 12.23 -4.87 -5.96
C ARG A 153 11.07 -4.87 -4.97
N ASP A 154 11.12 -5.73 -3.95
CA ASP A 154 10.03 -5.87 -2.99
C ASP A 154 9.92 -4.65 -2.07
N ALA A 155 11.04 -4.01 -1.72
CA ALA A 155 11.06 -2.74 -1.00
C ALA A 155 10.45 -1.61 -1.83
N MET A 156 10.77 -1.53 -3.14
CA MET A 156 10.18 -0.56 -4.06
C MET A 156 8.67 -0.75 -4.17
N ALA A 157 8.18 -1.98 -4.35
CA ALA A 157 6.76 -2.29 -4.41
C ALA A 157 6.01 -1.86 -3.14
N LYS A 158 6.56 -2.18 -1.96
CA LYS A 158 6.01 -1.75 -0.65
C LYS A 158 6.01 -0.23 -0.51
N ALA A 159 7.09 0.44 -0.92
CA ALA A 159 7.22 1.88 -0.84
C ALA A 159 6.23 2.60 -1.78
N LEU A 160 6.05 2.11 -3.01
CA LEU A 160 5.07 2.63 -3.96
C LEU A 160 3.65 2.50 -3.39
N TYR A 161 3.27 1.32 -2.89
CA TYR A 161 1.94 1.11 -2.32
C TYR A 161 1.71 1.99 -1.08
N GLY A 162 2.67 2.04 -0.15
CA GLY A 162 2.56 2.86 1.06
C GLY A 162 2.44 4.35 0.78
N ARG A 163 3.20 4.87 -0.20
CA ARG A 163 3.11 6.26 -0.64
C ARG A 163 1.80 6.55 -1.36
N LEU A 164 1.35 5.64 -2.23
CA LEU A 164 0.07 5.77 -2.93
C LEU A 164 -1.10 5.81 -1.93
N PHE A 165 -1.13 4.87 -0.98
CA PHE A 165 -2.16 4.84 0.07
C PHE A 165 -2.18 6.15 0.86
N SER A 166 -1.01 6.60 1.33
CA SER A 166 -0.87 7.87 2.06
C SER A 166 -1.36 9.06 1.22
N TRP A 167 -1.04 9.08 -0.07
CA TRP A 167 -1.49 10.11 -0.99
C TRP A 167 -3.01 10.10 -1.17
N ILE A 168 -3.63 8.92 -1.34
CA ILE A 168 -5.08 8.77 -1.46
C ILE A 168 -5.77 9.31 -0.20
N VAL A 169 -5.30 8.93 0.99
CA VAL A 169 -5.83 9.43 2.27
C VAL A 169 -5.74 10.95 2.35
N ASN A 170 -4.56 11.51 2.07
CA ASN A 170 -4.35 12.97 2.09
C ASN A 170 -5.23 13.69 1.06
N ARG A 171 -5.44 13.07 -0.11
CA ARG A 171 -6.30 13.62 -1.17
C ARG A 171 -7.77 13.63 -0.74
N ILE A 172 -8.27 12.53 -0.18
CA ILE A 172 -9.62 12.46 0.42
C ILE A 172 -9.76 13.51 1.52
N SER A 173 -8.81 13.60 2.46
CA SER A 173 -8.83 14.61 3.52
C SER A 173 -8.75 16.05 2.98
N SER A 174 -8.14 16.27 1.82
CA SER A 174 -8.14 17.58 1.16
C SER A 174 -9.49 17.91 0.53
N LEU A 175 -10.13 16.93 -0.13
CA LEU A 175 -11.41 17.10 -0.80
C LEU A 175 -12.59 17.21 0.17
N LEU A 176 -12.51 16.53 1.33
CA LEU A 176 -13.53 16.58 2.39
C LEU A 176 -13.33 17.72 3.40
N ARG A 177 -12.21 18.45 3.32
CA ARG A 177 -11.96 19.57 4.21
C ARG A 177 -13.07 20.62 4.02
N PRO A 178 -13.77 21.04 5.08
CA PRO A 178 -14.74 22.13 4.97
C PRO A 178 -14.06 23.35 4.35
N GLY A 179 -14.65 23.93 3.31
CA GLY A 179 -14.11 25.14 2.68
C GLY A 179 -13.89 26.22 3.74
N HIS A 180 -12.80 26.98 3.63
CA HIS A 180 -12.46 28.10 4.53
C HIS A 180 -13.69 28.99 4.72
N VAL A 181 -14.39 28.81 5.85
CA VAL A 181 -15.41 29.77 6.29
C VAL A 181 -14.61 30.98 6.73
N THR A 182 -14.59 31.98 5.86
CA THR A 182 -14.01 33.29 6.09
C THR A 182 -14.76 33.97 7.24
N GLY A 183 -14.37 33.63 8.46
CA GLY A 183 -14.90 34.18 9.70
C GLY A 183 -13.95 33.80 10.82
N GLN A 184 -13.09 34.73 11.22
CA GLN A 184 -12.31 34.59 12.44
C GLN A 184 -13.31 34.44 13.61
N ASN A 185 -13.29 33.30 14.31
CA ASN A 185 -14.02 32.96 15.55
C ASN A 185 -15.14 31.90 15.51
N GLU A 186 -15.05 30.84 14.70
CA GLU A 186 -15.85 29.62 14.98
C GLU A 186 -14.96 28.51 15.58
N GLN A 187 -15.22 28.16 16.84
CA GLN A 187 -14.69 26.95 17.44
C GLN A 187 -15.36 25.75 16.77
N PHE A 188 -14.61 25.00 15.98
CA PHE A 188 -15.10 23.73 15.42
C PHE A 188 -15.14 22.69 16.54
N PHE A 189 -16.33 22.18 16.84
CA PHE A 189 -16.46 20.96 17.61
C PHE A 189 -16.17 19.76 16.72
N THR A 190 -15.27 18.88 17.17
CA THR A 190 -14.87 17.68 16.42
C THR A 190 -15.27 16.44 17.21
N ILE A 191 -15.96 15.52 16.54
CA ILE A 191 -16.21 14.17 17.05
C ILE A 191 -15.23 13.24 16.34
N GLY A 192 -14.33 12.61 17.11
CA GLY A 192 -13.41 11.61 16.59
C GLY A 192 -14.02 10.21 16.69
N LEU A 193 -13.98 9.46 15.58
CA LEU A 193 -14.28 8.04 15.55
C LEU A 193 -12.97 7.28 15.39
N LEU A 194 -12.73 6.29 16.25
CA LEU A 194 -11.53 5.46 16.21
C LEU A 194 -11.94 4.04 15.79
N ASP A 195 -11.45 3.60 14.63
CA ASP A 195 -11.59 2.25 14.12
C ASP A 195 -10.19 1.69 13.86
N ILE A 196 -9.78 0.68 14.62
CA ILE A 196 -8.45 0.09 14.57
C ILE A 196 -8.56 -1.44 14.68
N PHE A 197 -7.49 -2.13 14.31
CA PHE A 197 -7.38 -3.56 14.54
C PHE A 197 -7.47 -3.89 16.03
N GLY A 198 -8.27 -4.91 16.36
CA GLY A 198 -8.31 -5.49 17.70
C GLY A 198 -7.03 -6.27 18.02
N PHE A 199 -6.89 -6.71 19.26
CA PHE A 199 -5.75 -7.53 19.68
C PHE A 199 -5.66 -8.83 18.86
N GLU A 200 -4.47 -9.13 18.33
CA GLU A 200 -4.21 -10.30 17.47
C GLU A 200 -3.25 -11.28 18.14
N ASN A 201 -3.51 -12.58 17.96
CA ASN A 201 -2.60 -13.64 18.39
C ASN A 201 -2.63 -14.80 17.40
N PHE A 202 -1.66 -14.82 16.50
CA PHE A 202 -1.50 -15.88 15.50
C PHE A 202 -0.42 -16.89 15.92
N LYS A 203 -0.28 -17.98 15.15
CA LYS A 203 0.78 -18.98 15.36
C LYS A 203 2.19 -18.37 15.26
N THR A 204 2.35 -17.40 14.36
CA THR A 204 3.57 -16.61 14.18
C THR A 204 3.16 -15.14 14.18
N ASN A 205 3.74 -14.35 15.09
CA ASN A 205 3.48 -12.92 15.19
C ASN A 205 4.75 -12.17 14.78
N SER A 206 4.62 -11.21 13.88
CA SER A 206 5.70 -10.37 13.38
C SER A 206 5.72 -9.02 14.10
N PHE A 207 6.57 -8.10 13.65
CA PHE A 207 6.65 -6.75 14.20
C PHE A 207 5.32 -5.98 14.09
N GLU A 208 4.53 -6.27 13.06
CA GLU A 208 3.21 -5.71 12.82
C GLU A 208 2.23 -6.05 13.94
N GLN A 209 2.12 -7.32 14.34
CA GLN A 209 1.27 -7.74 15.45
C GLN A 209 1.70 -7.12 16.78
N LEU A 210 3.01 -6.95 17.00
CA LEU A 210 3.51 -6.24 18.19
C LEU A 210 2.99 -4.79 18.20
N CYS A 211 3.06 -4.08 17.06
CA CYS A 211 2.53 -2.72 16.95
C CYS A 211 1.02 -2.66 17.20
N ILE A 212 0.25 -3.59 16.62
CA ILE A 212 -1.20 -3.69 16.82
C ILE A 212 -1.54 -3.91 18.29
N ASN A 213 -0.87 -4.86 18.94
CA ASN A 213 -1.15 -5.22 20.32
C ASN A 213 -0.71 -4.13 21.32
N ILE A 214 0.40 -3.43 21.05
CA ILE A 214 0.79 -2.26 21.85
C ILE A 214 -0.24 -1.13 21.74
N ALA A 215 -0.77 -0.85 20.54
CA ALA A 215 -1.82 0.16 20.38
C ALA A 215 -3.08 -0.19 21.17
N ASN A 216 -3.49 -1.47 21.15
CA ASN A 216 -4.61 -1.97 21.95
C ASN A 216 -4.34 -1.81 23.46
N GLU A 217 -3.13 -2.15 23.92
CA GLU A 217 -2.75 -1.99 25.33
C GLU A 217 -2.84 -0.52 25.77
N GLN A 218 -2.39 0.42 24.93
CA GLN A 218 -2.48 1.86 25.24
C GLN A 218 -3.94 2.34 25.32
N ILE A 219 -4.81 1.85 24.44
CA ILE A 219 -6.25 2.20 24.48
C ILE A 219 -6.90 1.61 25.72
N GLN A 220 -6.60 0.36 26.07
CA GLN A 220 -7.11 -0.28 27.27
C GLN A 220 -6.62 0.44 28.53
N TYR A 221 -5.35 0.86 28.56
CA TYR A 221 -4.78 1.68 29.62
C TYR A 221 -5.49 3.03 29.74
N TYR A 222 -5.69 3.74 28.62
CA TYR A 222 -6.44 5.00 28.60
C TYR A 222 -7.86 4.84 29.14
N PHE A 223 -8.58 3.80 28.71
CA PHE A 223 -9.92 3.47 29.19
C PHE A 223 -9.94 3.23 30.71
N ASN A 224 -8.99 2.43 31.20
CA ASN A 224 -8.83 2.15 32.62
C ASN A 224 -8.52 3.40 33.44
N GLN A 225 -7.71 4.32 32.93
CA GLN A 225 -7.40 5.55 33.64
C GLN A 225 -8.52 6.56 33.62
N HIS A 226 -9.16 6.77 32.47
CA HIS A 226 -10.11 7.87 32.32
C HIS A 226 -11.50 7.43 32.71
N ILE A 227 -12.01 6.32 32.19
CA ILE A 227 -13.41 5.93 32.44
C ILE A 227 -13.57 5.41 33.86
N PHE A 228 -12.72 4.49 34.31
CA PHE A 228 -12.87 3.94 35.66
C PHE A 228 -12.55 4.96 36.75
N ALA A 229 -11.53 5.80 36.60
CA ALA A 229 -11.24 6.83 37.60
C ALA A 229 -12.35 7.90 37.63
N TRP A 230 -12.89 8.32 36.48
CA TRP A 230 -14.04 9.22 36.45
C TRP A 230 -15.27 8.61 37.11
N GLU A 231 -15.56 7.33 36.87
CA GLU A 231 -16.70 6.65 37.49
C GLU A 231 -16.54 6.53 39.01
N LEU A 232 -15.32 6.30 39.49
CA LEU A 232 -14.97 6.32 40.92
C LEU A 232 -15.19 7.70 41.54
N VAL A 233 -14.72 8.77 40.89
CA VAL A 233 -14.93 10.15 41.36
C VAL A 233 -16.42 10.50 41.37
N ARG A 234 -17.17 10.14 40.33
CA ARG A 234 -18.62 10.34 40.26
C ARG A 234 -19.35 9.63 41.40
N CYS A 235 -18.98 8.37 41.68
CA CYS A 235 -19.53 7.62 42.81
C CYS A 235 -19.20 8.29 44.15
N LEU A 236 -17.97 8.76 44.34
CA LEU A 236 -17.55 9.46 45.56
C LEU A 236 -18.34 10.76 45.77
N ASP A 237 -18.53 11.55 44.71
CA ASP A 237 -19.35 12.78 44.76
C ASP A 237 -20.81 12.49 45.08
N LEU A 238 -21.37 11.40 44.56
CA LEU A 238 -22.73 10.98 44.88
C LEU A 238 -22.86 10.57 46.35
N VAL A 239 -21.89 9.81 46.87
CA VAL A 239 -21.84 9.41 48.29
C VAL A 239 -21.68 10.65 49.19
N LEU A 240 -20.77 11.57 48.88
CA LEU A 240 -20.58 12.80 49.66
C LEU A 240 -21.80 13.74 49.62
N LYS A 241 -22.60 13.71 48.53
CA LYS A 241 -23.83 14.50 48.43
C LYS A 241 -25.05 13.88 49.13
N HIS A 242 -25.06 12.57 49.38
CA HIS A 242 -26.25 11.85 49.85
C HIS A 242 -26.04 11.04 51.14
N CYS A 243 -24.82 10.95 51.68
CA CYS A 243 -24.58 10.50 53.04
C CYS A 243 -24.62 11.72 54.00
N PRO A 244 -25.46 11.69 55.05
CA PRO A 244 -25.54 12.74 56.07
C PRO A 244 -24.29 12.82 56.95
#